data_AF-A0A0U2YTK1-F1
#
_entry.id   AF-A0A0U2YTK1-F1
#
_cell.length_a   1.000
_cell.length_b   1.000
_cell.length_c   1.000
_cell.angle_alpha   90.00
_cell.angle_beta   90.00
_cell.angle_gamma   90.00
#
_symmetry.space_group_name_H-M   'P 1'
#
loop_
_entity.id
_entity.type
_entity.pdbx_description
1 polymer ?
#
loop_
_entity_poly.entity_id
_entity_poly.type
_entity_poly.pdbx_seq_one_letter_code
_entity_poly.pdbx_strand_id
1 'polypeptide(L)' 'MSDKPKFVIFAHNATYDKLHQVATLGLTAAAMGKDVIIILLFWTIKKLAEGKIDVIDFPPEYAASAEQVARL' A
#
# COMPACT_ATOMS: atom_id res chain seq x y z
N MET A 1 9.93 -20.43 21.74
CA MET A 1 8.95 -19.93 20.76
C MET A 1 9.67 -19.85 19.43
N SER A 2 9.24 -20.54 18.37
CA SER A 2 9.88 -20.35 17.07
C SER A 2 9.49 -18.97 16.56
N ASP A 3 10.46 -18.14 16.19
CA ASP A 3 10.18 -16.81 15.64
C ASP A 3 9.23 -16.93 14.44
N LYS A 4 8.15 -16.14 14.45
CA LYS A 4 7.22 -16.10 13.32
C LYS A 4 7.98 -15.62 12.08
N PRO A 5 7.77 -16.25 10.90
CA PRO A 5 8.38 -15.79 9.67
C PRO A 5 8.04 -14.32 9.40
N LYS A 6 9.05 -13.50 9.06
CA LYS A 6 8.87 -12.08 8.78
C LYS A 6 8.51 -11.86 7.31
N PHE A 7 7.61 -10.91 7.05
CA PHE A 7 7.26 -10.45 5.71
C PHE A 7 7.46 -8.93 5.66
N VAL A 8 8.38 -8.48 4.79
CA VAL A 8 8.78 -7.07 4.73
C VAL A 8 8.40 -6.49 3.37
N ILE A 9 7.69 -5.37 3.37
CA ILE A 9 7.35 -4.59 2.17
C ILE A 9 8.03 -3.22 2.27
N PHE A 10 8.72 -2.81 1.20
CA PHE A 10 9.23 -1.45 1.05
C PHE A 10 8.27 -0.64 0.18
N ALA A 11 7.43 0.16 0.81
CA ALA A 11 6.44 0.99 0.13
C ALA A 11 7.10 2.32 -0.29
N HIS A 12 7.51 2.40 -1.56
CA HIS A 12 8.16 3.59 -2.14
C HIS A 12 7.17 4.52 -2.87
N ASN A 13 6.18 3.95 -3.56
CA ASN A 13 5.19 4.69 -4.36
C ASN A 13 3.90 4.89 -3.56
N ALA A 14 3.15 5.96 -3.88
CA ALA A 14 2.03 6.44 -3.08
C ALA A 14 0.72 6.54 -3.84
N THR A 15 0.67 6.14 -5.11
CA THR A 15 -0.61 6.08 -5.83
C THR A 15 -1.53 5.03 -5.19
N TYR A 16 -2.83 5.28 -5.23
CA TYR A 16 -3.84 4.47 -4.54
C TYR A 16 -3.77 2.99 -4.89
N ASP A 17 -3.61 2.66 -6.18
CA ASP A 17 -3.44 1.29 -6.67
C ASP A 17 -2.28 0.55 -5.97
N LYS A 18 -1.14 1.22 -5.82
CA LYS A 18 0.07 0.64 -5.21
C LYS A 18 -0.07 0.53 -3.70
N LEU A 19 -0.64 1.54 -3.04
CA LEU A 19 -0.91 1.48 -1.60
C LEU A 19 -1.93 0.40 -1.26
N HIS A 20 -2.98 0.26 -2.08
CA HIS A 20 -3.95 -0.81 -1.95
C HIS A 20 -3.26 -2.18 -2.09
N GLN A 21 -2.38 -2.35 -3.07
CA GLN A 21 -1.63 -3.60 -3.23
C GLN A 21 -0.73 -3.90 -2.02
N VAL A 22 -0.03 -2.89 -1.49
CA VAL A 22 0.77 -3.02 -0.25
C VAL A 22 -0.11 -3.52 0.91
N ALA A 23 -1.30 -2.93 1.08
CA ALA A 23 -2.24 -3.32 2.13
C ALA A 23 -2.77 -4.75 1.92
N THR A 24 -3.14 -5.13 0.70
CA THR A 24 -3.62 -6.48 0.37
C THR A 24 -2.55 -7.54 0.67
N LEU A 25 -1.31 -7.30 0.24
CA LEU A 25 -0.19 -8.22 0.49
C LEU A 25 0.12 -8.31 1.99
N GLY A 26 0.16 -7.19 2.69
CA GLY A 26 0.39 -7.14 4.13
C GLY A 26 -0.68 -7.90 4.91
N LEU A 27 -1.96 -7.66 4.61
CA LEU A 27 -3.07 -8.35 5.27
C LEU A 27 -3.06 -9.86 5.00
N THR A 28 -2.77 -10.26 3.76
CA THR A 28 -2.66 -11.68 3.39
C THR A 28 -1.53 -12.36 4.16
N ALA A 29 -0.35 -11.74 4.23
CA ALA A 29 0.78 -12.28 4.98
C ALA A 29 0.47 -12.40 6.49
N ALA A 30 -0.21 -11.40 7.07
CA ALA A 30 -0.65 -11.44 8.45
C ALA A 30 -1.64 -12.61 8.71
N ALA A 31 -2.60 -12.82 7.81
CA ALA A 31 -3.54 -13.93 7.88
C ALA A 31 -2.85 -15.32 7.78
N MET A 32 -1.69 -15.39 7.14
CA MET A 32 -0.83 -16.59 7.10
C MET A 32 0.05 -16.76 8.35
N GLY A 33 -0.13 -15.93 9.38
CA GLY A 33 0.61 -16.02 10.65
C GLY A 33 2.02 -15.42 10.61
N LYS A 34 2.34 -14.58 9.61
CA LYS A 34 3.63 -13.89 9.51
C LYS A 34 3.65 -12.59 10.31
N ASP A 35 4.84 -12.19 10.75
CA ASP A 35 5.07 -10.84 11.28
C ASP A 35 5.30 -9.88 10.11
N VAL A 36 4.38 -8.93 9.93
CA VAL A 36 4.37 -8.02 8.78
C VAL A 36 5.01 -6.69 9.13
N ILE A 37 5.98 -6.27 8.33
CA ILE A 37 6.68 -4.99 8.46
C ILE A 37 6.51 -4.23 7.14
N ILE A 38 5.86 -3.06 7.19
CA ILE A 38 5.74 -2.17 6.04
C ILE A 38 6.61 -0.95 6.30
N ILE A 39 7.66 -0.79 5.49
CA ILE A 39 8.61 0.32 5.57
C ILE A 39 8.14 1.38 4.57
N LEU A 40 7.73 2.54 5.09
CA LEU A 40 7.27 3.66 4.27
C LEU A 40 8.46 4.50 3.83
N LEU A 41 8.63 4.66 2.53
CA LEU A 41 9.73 5.40 1.91
C LEU A 41 9.20 6.50 0.99
N PHE A 42 9.99 7.57 0.81
CA PHE A 42 9.78 8.64 -0.16
C PHE A 42 8.34 9.15 -0.25
N TRP A 43 7.63 8.79 -1.32
CA TRP A 43 6.29 9.28 -1.62
C TRP A 43 5.27 8.76 -0.61
N THR A 44 5.42 7.53 -0.14
CA THR A 44 4.46 6.91 0.77
C THR A 44 4.46 7.61 2.12
N ILE A 45 5.64 7.82 2.72
CA ILE A 45 5.74 8.54 3.99
C ILE A 45 5.32 10.01 3.84
N LYS A 46 5.63 10.65 2.71
CA LYS A 46 5.14 12.00 2.40
C LYS A 46 3.61 12.05 2.35
N LYS A 47 2.96 11.16 1.60
CA LYS A 47 1.50 11.12 1.47
C LYS A 47 0.81 10.82 2.80
N LEU A 48 1.39 9.97 3.63
CA LEU A 48 0.95 9.75 5.01
C LEU A 48 1.07 11.04 5.85
N ALA A 49 2.23 11.70 5.82
CA ALA A 49 2.48 12.92 6.58
C ALA A 49 1.56 14.09 6.17
N GLU A 50 1.13 14.11 4.90
CA GLU A 50 0.15 15.08 4.39
C GLU A 50 -1.31 14.73 4.74
N GLY A 51 -1.57 13.60 5.41
CA GLY A 51 -2.93 13.15 5.73
C GLY A 51 -3.73 12.69 4.50
N LYS A 52 -3.03 12.30 3.42
CA LYS A 52 -3.64 11.98 2.12
C LYS A 52 -3.58 10.50 1.78
N ILE A 53 -3.30 9.62 2.74
CA ILE A 53 -3.03 8.20 2.44
C ILE A 53 -4.20 7.50 1.72
N ASP A 54 -5.43 7.93 2.01
CA ASP A 54 -6.67 7.40 1.42
C ASP A 54 -7.14 8.16 0.18
N VAL A 55 -6.38 9.15 -0.29
CA VAL A 55 -6.71 9.87 -1.53
C VAL A 55 -6.55 8.92 -2.71
N ILE A 56 -7.66 8.75 -3.45
CA ILE A 56 -7.73 7.95 -4.67
C ILE A 56 -7.06 8.74 -5.80
N ASP A 57 -5.82 8.38 -6.10
CA ASP A 57 -5.04 8.86 -7.23
C ASP A 57 -4.44 7.67 -7.99
N PHE A 58 -4.26 7.85 -9.30
CA PHE A 58 -3.69 6.82 -10.15
C PHE A 58 -2.49 7.38 -10.92
N PRO A 59 -1.53 6.52 -11.28
CA PRO A 59 -0.49 6.87 -12.25
C PRO A 59 -1.12 7.45 -13.54
N PRO A 60 -0.44 8.38 -14.23
CA PRO A 60 -0.96 9.01 -15.44
C PRO A 60 -1.42 8.00 -16.51
N GLU A 61 -0.77 6.85 -16.61
CA GLU A 61 -1.14 5.78 -17.55
C GLU A 61 -2.56 5.20 -17.33
N TYR A 62 -3.12 5.37 -16.13
CA TYR A 62 -4.46 4.89 -15.77
C TYR A 62 -5.48 6.01 -15.59
N ALA A 63 -5.14 7.24 -15.96
CA ALA A 63 -6.01 8.41 -15.79
C ALA A 63 -7.39 8.25 -16.45
N ALA A 64 -7.46 7.58 -17.61
CA ALA A 64 -8.72 7.33 -18.31
C ALA A 64 -9.67 6.37 -17.56
N SER A 65 -9.12 5.49 -16.72
CA SER A 65 -9.88 4.52 -15.93
C SER A 65 -10.11 4.97 -14.49
N ALA A 66 -9.46 6.06 -14.06
CA ALA A 66 -9.51 6.56 -12.68
C ALA A 66 -10.95 6.83 -12.21
N GLU A 67 -11.81 7.39 -13.07
CA GLU A 67 -13.21 7.69 -12.72
C GLU A 67 -14.06 6.43 -12.53
N GLN A 68 -13.74 5.34 -13.22
CA GLN A 68 -14.47 4.07 -13.07
C GLN A 68 -14.11 3.38 -11.75
N VAL A 69 -12.83 3.45 -11.35
CA VAL A 69 -12.35 2.83 -10.11
C VAL A 69 -12.75 3.64 -8.89
N ALA A 70 -12.77 4.97 -8.96
CA ALA A 70 -13.16 5.83 -7.84
C ALA A 70 -14.63 5.70 -7.41
N ARG A 71 -15.47 5.03 -8.21
CA ARG A 71 -16.90 4.80 -7.92
C ARG A 71 -17.19 3.45 -7.24
N LEU A 72 -16.19 2.59 -7.09
CA LEU A 72 -16.27 1.28 -6.41
C LEU A 72 -15.87 1.41 -4.94
#